data_AF-A0A822JAK3-F1
#
_entry.id   AF-A0A822JAK3-F1
#
_cell.length_a   1.000
_cell.length_b   1.000
_cell.length_c   1.000
_cell.angle_alpha   90.00
_cell.angle_beta   90.00
_cell.angle_gamma   90.00
#
_symmetry.space_group_name_H-M   'P 1'
#
loop_
_entity.id
_entity.type
_entity.pdbx_description
1 polymer ?
#
loop_
_entity_poly.entity_id
_entity_poly.type
_entity_poly.pdbx_seq_one_letter_code
_entity_poly.pdbx_strand_id
1 'polypeptide(L)' 'MTIIMIVIYLDKILMDKILILLQDSKWHDLEEINKEIPISTHQMEEIAFFLQEQSLINKEKQSIKITSKGLRFLDLPI' A
#
# COMPACT_ATOMS: atom_id res chain seq x y z
N MET A 1 -10.65 20.17 -12.82
CA MET A 1 -9.25 19.70 -12.70
C MET A 1 -8.79 19.50 -11.25
N THR A 2 -9.38 20.20 -10.27
CA THR A 2 -8.99 20.10 -8.85
C THR A 2 -9.37 18.78 -8.18
N ILE A 3 -10.55 18.20 -8.49
CA ILE A 3 -11.02 16.95 -7.86
C ILE A 3 -10.18 15.74 -8.31
N ILE A 4 -9.91 15.62 -9.62
CA ILE A 4 -9.10 14.52 -10.18
C ILE A 4 -7.68 14.55 -9.61
N MET A 5 -7.08 15.74 -9.46
CA MET A 5 -5.76 15.90 -8.87
C MET A 5 -5.73 15.52 -7.38
N ILE A 6 -6.76 15.89 -6.60
CA ILE A 6 -6.84 15.53 -5.17
C ILE A 6 -6.98 14.01 -4.99
N VAL A 7 -7.81 13.35 -5.78
CA VAL A 7 -8.03 11.89 -5.68
C VAL A 7 -6.74 11.13 -6.00
N ILE A 8 -6.08 11.46 -7.13
CA ILE A 8 -4.81 10.82 -7.53
C ILE A 8 -3.70 11.07 -6.48
N TYR A 9 -3.66 12.25 -5.85
CA TYR A 9 -2.67 12.56 -4.82
C TYR A 9 -2.96 11.87 -3.48
N LEU A 10 -4.24 11.69 -3.14
CA LEU A 10 -4.67 10.92 -1.97
C LEU A 10 -4.21 9.46 -2.11
N ASP A 11 -4.39 8.88 -3.30
CA ASP A 11 -4.00 7.50 -3.59
C ASP A 11 -2.47 7.32 -3.45
N LYS A 12 -1.67 8.30 -3.89
CA LYS A 12 -0.21 8.25 -3.71
C LYS A 12 0.22 8.25 -2.24
N ILE A 13 -0.25 9.22 -1.45
CA ILE A 13 0.08 9.32 -0.01
C ILE A 13 -0.31 8.04 0.73
N LEU A 14 -1.42 7.45 0.32
CA LEU A 14 -1.96 6.27 0.95
C LEU A 14 -1.17 5.00 0.60
N MET A 15 -0.76 4.84 -0.66
CA MET A 15 0.17 3.77 -1.07
C MET A 15 1.51 3.87 -0.34
N ASP A 16 2.07 5.08 -0.22
CA ASP A 16 3.33 5.30 0.52
C ASP A 16 3.17 4.89 1.98
N LYS A 17 2.06 5.25 2.63
CA LYS A 17 1.76 4.84 4.02
C LYS A 17 1.66 3.33 4.18
N ILE A 18 0.97 2.63 3.26
CA ILE A 18 0.87 1.17 3.29
C ILE A 18 2.27 0.55 3.19
N LEU A 19 3.09 1.00 2.25
CA LEU A 19 4.45 0.49 2.09
C LEU A 19 5.30 0.75 3.33
N ILE A 20 5.18 1.93 3.96
CA ILE A 20 5.88 2.27 5.22
C ILE A 20 5.46 1.33 6.35
N LEU A 21 4.17 0.99 6.49
CA LEU A 21 3.72 0.03 7.51
C LEU A 21 4.34 -1.36 7.30
N LEU A 22 4.60 -1.74 6.06
CA LEU A 22 5.20 -3.02 5.68
C LEU A 22 6.74 -3.01 5.69
N GLN A 23 7.40 -1.90 6.04
CA GLN A 23 8.86 -1.75 5.94
C GLN A 23 9.66 -2.81 6.71
N ASP A 24 9.07 -3.39 7.75
CA ASP A 24 9.67 -4.45 8.55
C ASP A 24 9.81 -5.79 7.81
N SER A 25 9.29 -5.87 6.57
CA SER A 25 9.34 -7.04 5.71
C SER A 25 8.66 -8.27 6.31
N LYS A 26 7.72 -8.08 7.22
CA LYS A 26 6.88 -9.15 7.76
C LYS A 26 5.56 -9.23 6.99
N TRP A 27 4.82 -10.30 7.28
CA TRP A 27 3.44 -10.43 6.84
C TRP A 27 2.56 -9.65 7.80
N HIS A 28 1.67 -8.84 7.24
CA HIS A 28 0.68 -8.04 7.97
C HIS A 28 -0.70 -8.33 7.44
N ASP A 29 -1.68 -8.45 8.34
CA ASP A 29 -3.06 -8.66 7.94
C ASP A 29 -3.70 -7.35 7.47
N LEU A 30 -4.53 -7.42 6.42
CA LEU A 30 -5.21 -6.26 5.85
C LEU A 30 -6.10 -5.55 6.89
N GLU A 31 -6.67 -6.29 7.84
CA GLU A 31 -7.43 -5.72 8.95
C GLU A 31 -6.58 -4.87 9.90
N GLU A 32 -5.31 -5.23 10.12
CA GLU A 32 -4.39 -4.43 10.95
C GLU A 32 -4.05 -3.12 10.27
N ILE A 33 -3.79 -3.17 8.95
CA ILE A 33 -3.47 -1.98 8.15
C ILE A 33 -4.68 -1.05 8.06
N ASN A 34 -5.90 -1.58 7.95
CA ASN A 34 -7.14 -0.79 7.95
C ASN A 34 -7.42 -0.08 9.29
N LYS A 35 -6.80 -0.50 10.40
CA LYS A 35 -6.89 0.24 11.68
C LYS A 35 -6.02 1.49 11.67
N GLU A 36 -4.86 1.42 11.02
CA GLU A 36 -3.91 2.53 10.89
C GLU A 36 -4.30 3.52 9.77
N ILE A 37 -5.00 3.01 8.75
CA ILE A 37 -5.42 3.79 7.58
C ILE A 37 -6.94 3.67 7.44
N PRO A 38 -7.72 4.74 7.68
CA PRO A 38 -9.18 4.68 7.65
C PRO A 38 -9.70 4.64 6.21
N ILE A 39 -9.59 3.48 5.57
CA ILE A 39 -10.17 3.17 4.27
C ILE A 39 -11.07 1.95 4.36
N SER A 40 -11.97 1.82 3.38
CA SER A 40 -12.80 0.62 3.29
C SER A 40 -11.97 -0.61 2.91
N THR A 41 -12.41 -1.79 3.35
CA THR A 41 -11.79 -3.06 2.98
C THR A 41 -11.70 -3.24 1.46
N HIS A 42 -12.72 -2.77 0.72
CA HIS A 42 -12.72 -2.82 -0.75
C HIS A 42 -11.58 -1.98 -1.34
N GLN A 43 -11.43 -0.73 -0.90
CA GLN A 43 -10.33 0.13 -1.36
C GLN A 43 -8.98 -0.48 -1.01
N MET A 44 -8.82 -1.02 0.20
CA MET A 44 -7.57 -1.67 0.59
C MET A 44 -7.24 -2.88 -0.30
N GLU A 45 -8.23 -3.69 -0.66
CA GLU A 45 -8.05 -4.81 -1.61
C GLU A 45 -7.66 -4.31 -3.01
N GLU A 46 -8.27 -3.24 -3.52
CA GLU A 46 -7.90 -2.63 -4.81
C GLU A 46 -6.46 -2.11 -4.80
N ILE A 47 -6.05 -1.46 -3.71
CA ILE A 47 -4.69 -0.94 -3.56
C ILE A 47 -3.69 -2.07 -3.40
N ALA A 48 -4.02 -3.09 -2.60
CA ALA A 48 -3.17 -4.27 -2.46
C ALA A 48 -2.99 -4.99 -3.80
N PHE A 49 -4.07 -5.11 -4.57
CA PHE A 49 -4.01 -5.68 -5.93
C PHE A 49 -3.10 -4.85 -6.84
N PHE A 50 -3.26 -3.52 -6.87
CA PHE A 50 -2.41 -2.63 -7.65
C PHE A 50 -0.92 -2.74 -7.26
N LEU A 51 -0.61 -2.68 -5.95
CA LEU A 51 0.75 -2.81 -5.45
C LEU A 51 1.36 -4.19 -5.78
N GLN A 52 0.54 -5.24 -5.80
CA GLN A 52 0.94 -6.59 -6.22
C GLN A 52 1.25 -6.64 -7.72
N GLU A 53 0.43 -6.04 -8.58
CA GLU A 53 0.71 -5.94 -10.02
C GLU A 53 2.02 -5.21 -10.29
N GLN A 54 2.32 -4.16 -9.51
CA GLN A 54 3.59 -3.45 -9.58
C GLN A 54 4.76 -4.23 -8.95
N SER A 55 4.52 -5.42 -8.41
CA SER A 55 5.48 -6.28 -7.71
C SER A 55 6.12 -5.61 -6.48
N LEU A 56 5.42 -4.64 -5.87
CA LEU A 56 5.88 -3.93 -4.67
C LEU A 56 5.54 -4.71 -3.40
N ILE A 57 4.47 -5.50 -3.43
CA ILE A 57 4.06 -6.39 -2.34
C ILE A 57 3.77 -7.80 -2.86
N ASN A 58 3.87 -8.79 -1.97
CA ASN A 58 3.26 -10.10 -2.10
C ASN A 58 1.95 -10.13 -1.30
N LYS A 59 0.94 -10.83 -1.82
CA LYS A 59 -0.35 -11.02 -1.16
C LYS A 59 -0.66 -12.51 -1.04
N GLU A 60 -1.01 -12.94 0.16
CA GLU A 60 -1.50 -14.28 0.47
C GLU A 60 -2.81 -14.14 1.25
N LYS A 61 -3.94 -14.48 0.62
CA LYS A 61 -5.28 -14.32 1.20
C LYS A 61 -5.51 -12.88 1.69
N GLN A 62 -5.53 -12.69 3.01
CA GLN A 62 -5.79 -11.46 3.75
C GLN A 62 -4.52 -10.86 4.35
N SER A 63 -3.35 -11.37 3.99
CA SER A 63 -2.07 -10.88 4.48
C SER A 63 -1.21 -10.38 3.33
N ILE A 64 -0.45 -9.31 3.58
CA ILE A 64 0.47 -8.72 2.61
C ILE A 64 1.85 -8.53 3.22
N LYS A 65 2.85 -8.54 2.35
CA LYS A 65 4.26 -8.33 2.72
C LYS A 65 4.96 -7.54 1.63
N ILE A 66 5.77 -6.56 2.00
CA ILE A 66 6.57 -5.81 1.01
C ILE A 66 7.62 -6.72 0.36
N THR A 67 7.86 -6.52 -0.93
CA THR A 67 8.96 -7.20 -1.65
C THR A 67 10.26 -6.39 -1.53
N SER A 68 11.38 -6.99 -1.91
CA SER A 68 12.64 -6.26 -2.06
C SER A 68 12.53 -5.07 -3.04
N LYS A 69 11.65 -5.14 -4.03
CA LYS A 69 11.38 -4.04 -4.97
C LYS A 69 10.60 -2.92 -4.28
N GLY A 70 9.57 -3.27 -3.50
CA GLY A 70 8.80 -2.30 -2.70
C GLY A 70 9.66 -1.56 -1.68
N LEU A 71 10.57 -2.26 -0.99
CA LEU A 71 11.51 -1.61 -0.06
C LEU A 71 12.41 -0.60 -0.77
N ARG A 72 12.97 -0.98 -1.92
CA ARG A 72 13.78 -0.06 -2.72
C ARG A 72 12.99 1.15 -3.19
N PHE A 73 11.68 0.99 -3.45
CA PHE A 73 10.82 2.10 -3.82
C PHE A 73 10.65 3.12 -2.66
N LEU A 74 10.63 2.65 -1.41
CA LEU A 74 10.63 3.52 -0.22
C LEU A 74 11.96 4.26 -0.01
N ASP A 75 13.08 3.63 -0.35
CA ASP A 75 14.42 4.21 -0.21
C ASP A 75 14.78 5.24 -1.29
N LEU A 76 13.92 5.46 -2.30
CA LEU A 76 14.17 6.44 -3.35
C LEU A 76 14.00 7.86 -2.77
N PRO A 77 15.01 8.76 -2.87
CA PRO A 77 14.83 10.15 -2.48
C PRO A 77 13.80 10.82 -3.38
N ILE A 78 12.83 11.50 -2.76
CA ILE A 78 11.79 12.32 -3.40
C ILE A 78 12.40 13.63 -3.89
#